data_AF-A0A838WZF9-F1
#
_entry.id   AF-A0A838WZF9-F1
#
_cell.length_a   1.000
_cell.length_b   1.000
_cell.length_c   1.000
_cell.angle_alpha   90.00
_cell.angle_beta   90.00
_cell.angle_gamma   90.00
#
_symmetry.space_group_name_H-M   'P 1'
#
loop_
_entity.id
_entity.type
_entity.pdbx_description
1 polymer ?
#
loop_
_entity_poly.entity_id
_entity_poly.type
_entity_poly.pdbx_seq_one_letter_code
_entity_poly.pdbx_strand_id
1 'polypeptide(L)'
;LGGSGGYSRIMYEGVGSTDAPYILYMDDDIAIEPDSILRAVQAARYAKSPILVGGQMLNLQNRAQLRTTGEAVDRATFMWGAAPHAVYDHDFAAYPLGYLGTPEEQANPRKITSRALHRRVDVDYNGWW
;
A
#
# COMPACT_ATOMS: atom_id res chain seq x y z
N LEU A 1 11.54 -13.10 18.21
CA LEU A 1 11.28 -14.00 17.06
C LEU A 1 11.17 -13.19 15.74
N GLY A 2 11.88 -12.06 15.61
CA GLY A 2 11.73 -11.13 14.46
C GLY A 2 10.29 -10.65 14.26
N GLY A 3 10.03 -9.99 13.12
CA GLY A 3 8.67 -9.62 12.71
C GLY A 3 7.76 -10.85 12.59
N SER A 4 8.24 -11.92 11.93
CA SER A 4 7.47 -13.14 11.68
C SER A 4 6.87 -13.74 12.97
N GLY A 5 7.63 -13.84 14.05
CA GLY A 5 7.09 -14.36 15.30
C GLY A 5 6.19 -13.38 16.06
N GLY A 6 6.35 -12.07 15.85
CA GLY A 6 5.41 -11.06 16.34
C GLY A 6 4.03 -11.24 15.70
N TYR A 7 3.96 -11.16 14.37
CA TYR A 7 2.68 -11.33 13.67
C TYR A 7 2.13 -12.76 13.76
N SER A 8 2.98 -13.78 13.82
CA SER A 8 2.51 -15.15 14.11
C SER A 8 1.82 -15.23 15.47
N ARG A 9 2.30 -14.50 16.48
CA ARG A 9 1.63 -14.45 17.78
C ARG A 9 0.31 -13.68 17.71
N ILE A 10 0.26 -12.58 16.97
CA ILE A 10 -0.99 -11.84 16.71
C ILE A 10 -2.04 -12.77 16.09
N MET A 11 -1.67 -13.52 15.04
CA MET A 11 -2.59 -14.46 14.41
C MET A 11 -3.00 -15.60 15.35
N TYR A 12 -2.05 -16.17 16.09
CA TYR A 12 -2.31 -17.26 17.04
C TYR A 12 -3.34 -16.85 18.10
N GLU A 13 -3.16 -15.68 18.71
CA GLU A 13 -4.10 -15.16 19.72
C GLU A 13 -5.41 -14.69 19.09
N GLY A 14 -5.37 -14.04 17.92
CA GLY A 14 -6.56 -13.55 17.23
C GLY A 14 -7.52 -14.68 16.88
N VAL A 15 -7.00 -15.78 16.34
CA VAL A 15 -7.81 -16.95 15.96
C VAL A 15 -8.17 -17.82 17.18
N GLY A 16 -7.26 -17.96 18.15
CA GLY A 16 -7.44 -18.86 19.28
C GLY A 16 -8.23 -18.28 20.45
N SER A 17 -8.23 -16.96 20.61
CA SER A 17 -8.67 -16.28 21.84
C SER A 17 -9.75 -15.22 21.60
N THR A 18 -10.22 -15.00 20.36
CA THR A 18 -11.22 -13.97 20.02
C THR A 18 -12.23 -14.47 18.99
N ASP A 19 -13.37 -13.78 18.87
CA ASP A 19 -14.36 -13.94 17.79
C ASP A 19 -14.28 -12.79 16.75
N ALA A 20 -13.15 -12.07 16.72
CA ALA A 20 -12.96 -10.94 15.84
C ALA A 20 -13.04 -11.38 14.36
N PRO A 21 -13.87 -10.72 13.53
CA PRO A 21 -14.03 -11.10 12.12
C PRO A 21 -12.84 -10.69 11.23
N TYR A 22 -11.93 -9.87 11.74
CA TYR A 22 -10.76 -9.36 11.03
C TYR A 22 -9.54 -9.35 11.93
N ILE A 23 -8.38 -9.63 11.34
CA ILE A 23 -7.06 -9.39 11.95
C ILE A 23 -6.42 -8.25 11.17
N LEU A 24 -5.98 -7.22 11.88
CA LEU A 24 -5.28 -6.07 11.32
C LEU A 24 -3.85 -6.06 11.86
N TYR A 25 -2.87 -6.21 10.97
CA TYR A 25 -1.47 -6.00 11.31
C TYR A 25 -1.12 -4.52 11.21
N MET A 26 -0.32 -4.06 12.16
CA MET A 26 0.19 -2.69 12.27
C MET A 26 1.55 -2.72 12.96
N ASP A 27 2.39 -1.74 12.66
CA ASP A 27 3.66 -1.48 13.34
C ASP A 27 3.49 -0.51 14.53
N ASP A 28 4.50 -0.44 15.39
CA ASP A 28 4.53 0.41 16.58
C ASP A 28 5.15 1.80 16.32
N ASP A 29 5.91 1.96 15.25
CA ASP A 29 6.64 3.18 14.88
C ASP A 29 5.95 4.02 13.79
N ILE A 30 4.62 4.00 13.77
CA ILE A 30 3.79 4.68 12.77
C ILE A 30 3.12 5.96 13.30
N ALA A 31 2.70 6.81 12.36
CA ALA A 31 1.65 7.81 12.59
C ALA A 31 0.40 7.38 11.83
N ILE A 32 -0.72 7.21 12.53
CA ILE A 32 -1.96 6.69 11.95
C ILE A 32 -2.94 7.82 11.59
N GLU A 33 -3.52 7.74 10.39
CA GLU A 33 -4.77 8.43 10.05
C GLU A 33 -5.91 7.43 10.32
N PRO A 34 -6.69 7.58 11.41
CA PRO A 34 -7.64 6.55 11.87
C PRO A 34 -8.70 6.18 10.82
N ASP A 35 -9.08 7.12 9.94
CA ASP A 35 -10.02 6.84 8.86
C ASP A 35 -9.49 5.77 7.88
N SER A 36 -8.17 5.59 7.78
CA SER A 36 -7.55 4.55 6.94
C SER A 36 -7.94 3.14 7.40
N ILE A 37 -8.10 2.93 8.71
CA ILE A 37 -8.56 1.65 9.26
C ILE A 37 -10.02 1.40 8.85
N LEU A 38 -10.86 2.43 8.95
CA LEU A 38 -12.27 2.35 8.57
C LEU A 38 -12.41 2.03 7.08
N ARG A 39 -11.60 2.65 6.21
CA ARG A 39 -11.57 2.35 4.77
C ARG A 39 -11.17 0.90 4.49
N ALA A 40 -10.13 0.40 5.17
CA ALA A 40 -9.66 -0.98 5.00
C ALA A 40 -10.75 -2.00 5.40
N VAL A 41 -11.35 -1.82 6.58
CA VAL A 41 -12.47 -2.66 7.05
C VAL A 41 -13.66 -2.56 6.11
N GLN A 42 -13.98 -1.36 5.62
CA GLN A 42 -15.11 -1.16 4.73
C GLN A 42 -14.92 -1.85 3.37
N ALA A 43 -13.71 -1.82 2.82
CA ALA A 43 -13.35 -2.55 1.61
C ALA A 43 -13.47 -4.07 1.82
N ALA A 44 -12.99 -4.60 2.95
CA ALA A 44 -13.13 -6.01 3.29
C ALA A 44 -14.60 -6.43 3.41
N ARG A 45 -15.44 -5.61 4.03
CA ARG A 45 -16.88 -5.88 4.21
C ARG A 45 -17.67 -5.93 2.90
N TYR A 46 -17.28 -5.15 1.90
CA TYR A 46 -17.94 -5.10 0.59
C TYR A 46 -17.24 -5.94 -0.49
N ALA A 47 -16.20 -6.69 -0.12
CA ALA A 47 -15.50 -7.54 -1.07
C ALA A 47 -16.44 -8.65 -1.60
N LYS A 48 -16.38 -8.88 -2.92
CA LYS A 48 -17.20 -9.93 -3.59
C LYS A 48 -16.89 -11.34 -3.08
N SER A 49 -15.66 -11.56 -2.61
CA SER A 49 -15.15 -12.78 -2.02
C SER A 49 -14.10 -12.43 -0.97
N PRO A 50 -13.69 -13.33 -0.06
CA PRO A 50 -12.62 -13.06 0.89
C PRO A 50 -11.32 -12.62 0.18
N ILE A 51 -10.74 -11.51 0.66
CA ILE A 51 -9.49 -10.92 0.17
C ILE A 51 -8.66 -10.41 1.34
N LEU A 52 -7.37 -10.19 1.10
CA LEU A 52 -6.52 -9.37 1.99
C LEU A 52 -6.65 -7.90 1.59
N VAL A 53 -6.78 -7.02 2.58
CA VAL A 53 -6.83 -5.56 2.36
C VAL A 53 -5.67 -4.94 3.09
N GLY A 54 -4.77 -4.29 2.35
CA GLY A 54 -3.64 -3.55 2.90
C GLY A 54 -3.81 -2.05 2.69
N GLY A 55 -3.35 -1.25 3.65
CA GLY A 55 -3.17 0.20 3.46
C GLY A 55 -1.85 0.46 2.75
N GLN A 56 -1.70 1.60 2.07
CA GLN A 56 -0.42 2.07 1.53
C GLN A 56 0.39 2.82 2.61
N MET A 57 1.70 2.96 2.40
CA MET A 57 2.60 3.67 3.33
C MET A 57 3.00 5.04 2.78
N LEU A 58 2.77 6.09 3.59
CA LEU A 58 3.39 7.41 3.41
C LEU A 58 4.73 7.45 4.16
N ASN A 59 5.70 8.18 3.62
CA ASN A 59 7.01 8.32 4.25
C ASN A 59 6.91 9.21 5.50
N LEU A 60 7.24 8.68 6.68
CA LEU A 60 7.16 9.43 7.94
C LEU A 60 8.12 10.64 7.99
N GLN A 61 9.26 10.56 7.29
CA GLN A 61 10.26 11.63 7.18
C GLN A 61 9.91 12.65 6.09
N ASN A 62 9.06 12.29 5.13
CA ASN A 62 8.52 13.17 4.10
C ASN A 62 7.02 12.91 3.90
N ARG A 63 6.20 13.52 4.76
CA ARG A 63 4.78 13.12 4.96
C ARG A 63 3.86 13.26 3.75
N ALA A 64 4.27 14.02 2.73
CA ALA A 64 3.51 14.15 1.48
C ALA A 64 3.87 13.08 0.43
N GLN A 65 4.88 12.24 0.72
CA GLN A 65 5.42 11.28 -0.21
C GLN A 65 4.85 9.87 0.01
N LEU A 66 4.19 9.33 -1.01
CA LEU A 66 3.78 7.93 -1.09
C LEU A 66 4.98 7.04 -1.38
N ARG A 67 5.19 5.99 -0.58
CA ARG A 67 6.29 5.06 -0.79
C ARG A 67 6.15 4.29 -2.11
N THR A 68 5.01 3.65 -2.31
CA THR A 68 4.69 2.93 -3.54
C THR A 68 3.18 2.80 -3.71
N THR A 69 2.69 2.75 -4.94
CA THR A 69 1.29 2.39 -5.22
C THR A 69 1.02 0.89 -5.11
N GLY A 70 2.05 0.05 -5.16
CA GLY A 70 1.91 -1.41 -5.07
C GLY A 70 3.18 -2.18 -5.43
N GLU A 71 3.29 -3.40 -4.91
CA GLU A 71 4.46 -4.27 -5.09
C GLU A 71 4.07 -5.66 -5.58
N ALA A 72 4.99 -6.30 -6.29
CA ALA A 72 4.83 -7.64 -6.84
C ALA A 72 6.16 -8.41 -6.79
N VAL A 73 6.10 -9.72 -7.02
CA VAL A 73 7.29 -10.56 -7.16
C VAL A 73 7.55 -10.81 -8.65
N ASP A 74 8.70 -10.35 -9.15
CA ASP A 74 9.14 -10.70 -10.50
C ASP A 74 9.43 -12.20 -10.56
N ARG A 75 8.63 -12.93 -11.35
CA ARG A 75 8.73 -14.39 -11.49
C ARG A 75 9.98 -14.85 -12.24
N ALA A 76 10.62 -13.99 -13.03
CA ALA A 76 11.82 -14.34 -13.78
C ALA A 76 13.07 -14.36 -12.88
N THR A 77 13.13 -13.46 -11.91
CA THR A 77 14.27 -13.28 -11.00
C THR A 77 13.98 -13.66 -9.57
N PHE A 78 12.71 -13.92 -9.24
CA PHE A 78 12.20 -14.17 -7.89
C PHE A 78 12.57 -13.06 -6.91
N MET A 79 12.51 -11.80 -7.37
CA MET A 79 12.80 -10.61 -6.56
C MET A 79 11.55 -9.74 -6.45
N TRP A 80 11.28 -9.24 -5.26
CA TRP A 80 10.20 -8.28 -5.06
C TRP A 80 10.56 -6.90 -5.62
N GLY A 81 9.57 -6.14 -6.03
CA GLY A 81 9.74 -4.76 -6.49
C GLY A 81 8.43 -4.12 -6.92
N ALA A 82 8.55 -3.11 -7.77
CA ALA A 82 7.40 -2.41 -8.34
C ALA A 82 6.44 -3.37 -9.03
N ALA A 83 5.15 -3.31 -8.67
CA ALA A 83 4.12 -3.90 -9.49
C ALA A 83 4.08 -3.23 -10.88
N PRO A 84 3.57 -3.89 -11.94
CA PRO A 84 3.39 -3.26 -13.24
C PRO A 84 2.64 -1.92 -13.13
N HIS A 85 3.24 -0.86 -13.68
CA HIS A 85 2.74 0.52 -13.61
C HIS A 85 2.75 1.19 -12.23
N ALA A 86 3.34 0.56 -11.21
CA ALA A 86 3.47 1.18 -9.90
C ALA A 86 4.46 2.37 -9.92
N VAL A 87 4.20 3.34 -9.04
CA VAL A 87 5.03 4.52 -8.84
C VAL A 87 5.61 4.49 -7.43
N TYR A 88 6.91 4.74 -7.30
CA TYR A 88 7.58 4.93 -6.01
C TYR A 88 7.78 6.40 -5.69
N ASP A 89 7.82 6.70 -4.40
CA ASP A 89 8.28 7.98 -3.83
C ASP A 89 7.57 9.22 -4.44
N HIS A 90 6.27 9.11 -4.72
CA HIS A 90 5.45 10.18 -5.31
C HIS A 90 5.10 11.25 -4.28
N ASP A 91 5.59 12.47 -4.47
CA ASP A 91 5.30 13.62 -3.61
C ASP A 91 4.03 14.35 -4.06
N PHE A 92 2.95 14.23 -3.27
CA PHE A 92 1.68 14.89 -3.56
C PHE A 92 1.68 16.41 -3.35
N ALA A 93 2.63 16.95 -2.58
CA ALA A 93 2.78 18.40 -2.42
C ALA A 93 3.41 19.03 -3.67
N ALA A 94 4.37 18.35 -4.29
CA ALA A 94 4.98 18.77 -5.55
C ALA A 94 4.11 18.43 -6.77
N TYR A 95 3.48 17.25 -6.76
CA TYR A 95 2.70 16.71 -7.87
C TYR A 95 1.30 16.31 -7.38
N PRO A 96 0.35 17.27 -7.29
CA PRO A 96 -1.02 16.98 -6.89
C PRO A 96 -1.65 15.89 -7.77
N LEU A 97 -2.60 15.10 -7.24
CA LEU A 97 -3.19 13.97 -7.98
C LEU A 97 -3.82 14.38 -9.33
N GLY A 98 -4.36 15.60 -9.42
CA GLY A 98 -4.93 16.18 -10.65
C GLY A 98 -3.91 16.67 -11.67
N TYR A 99 -2.62 16.73 -11.32
CA TYR A 99 -1.56 17.16 -12.23
C TYR A 99 -1.16 16.03 -13.19
N LEU A 100 -1.84 15.97 -14.33
CA LEU A 100 -1.60 14.97 -15.38
C LEU A 100 -0.41 15.31 -16.31
N GLY A 101 0.19 16.49 -16.14
CA GLY A 101 1.23 17.06 -17.00
C GLY A 101 0.70 17.61 -18.33
N THR A 102 1.48 18.49 -18.96
CA THR A 102 1.19 19.01 -20.31
C THR A 102 1.43 17.94 -21.39
N PRO A 103 0.95 18.10 -22.63
CA PRO A 103 1.26 17.19 -23.73
C PRO A 103 2.77 16.96 -23.93
N GLU A 104 3.59 18.00 -23.75
CA GLU A 104 5.05 17.93 -23.86
C GLU A 104 5.67 17.11 -22.72
N GLU A 105 5.19 17.28 -21.49
CA GLU A 105 5.64 16.51 -20.33
C GLU A 105 5.24 15.05 -20.44
N GLN A 106 4.06 14.77 -20.97
CA GLN A 106 3.58 13.41 -21.21
C GLN A 106 4.38 12.66 -22.28
N ALA A 107 4.99 13.37 -23.23
CA ALA A 107 5.90 12.81 -24.21
C ALA A 107 7.29 12.50 -23.62
N ASN A 108 7.62 13.04 -22.45
CA ASN A 108 8.90 12.83 -21.78
C ASN A 108 8.78 11.81 -20.64
N PRO A 109 9.32 10.59 -20.79
CA PRO A 109 9.21 9.54 -19.77
C PRO A 109 10.00 9.86 -18.47
N ARG A 110 10.85 10.89 -18.47
CA ARG A 110 11.59 11.33 -17.28
C ARG A 110 10.82 12.36 -16.44
N LYS A 111 9.69 12.88 -16.93
CA LYS A 111 8.88 13.86 -16.20
C LYS A 111 7.96 13.14 -15.22
N ILE A 112 7.99 13.60 -13.97
CA ILE A 112 7.10 13.12 -12.93
C ILE A 112 5.76 13.85 -13.08
N THR A 113 4.69 13.07 -13.21
CA THR A 113 3.30 13.54 -13.26
C THR A 113 2.45 12.55 -12.49
N SER A 114 1.25 12.95 -12.09
CA SER A 114 0.33 12.07 -11.37
C SER A 114 -0.43 11.12 -12.29
N ARG A 115 -0.24 11.19 -13.62
CA ARG A 115 -0.98 10.40 -14.61
C ARG A 115 -0.91 8.88 -14.34
N ALA A 116 0.23 8.38 -13.89
CA ALA A 116 0.39 6.96 -13.59
C ALA A 116 -0.47 6.48 -12.41
N LEU A 117 -0.80 7.38 -11.47
CA LEU A 117 -1.62 7.08 -10.30
C LEU A 117 -3.11 6.83 -10.62
N HIS A 118 -3.55 7.15 -11.85
CA HIS A 118 -4.93 6.92 -12.30
C HIS A 118 -5.17 5.49 -12.81
N ARG A 119 -4.13 4.65 -12.84
CA ARG A 119 -4.27 3.22 -13.14
C ARG A 119 -4.51 2.45 -11.86
N ARG A 120 -5.41 1.46 -11.91
CA ARG A 120 -5.45 0.41 -10.89
C ARG A 120 -4.15 -0.39 -10.97
N VAL A 121 -3.48 -0.55 -9.85
CA VAL A 121 -2.26 -1.36 -9.72
C VAL A 121 -2.65 -2.64 -8.98
N ASP A 122 -2.48 -3.78 -9.66
CA ASP A 122 -2.68 -5.09 -9.05
C ASP A 122 -1.37 -5.53 -8.38
N VAL A 123 -1.47 -6.16 -7.20
CA VAL A 123 -0.32 -6.48 -6.32
C VAL A 123 -0.31 -7.96 -5.96
N ASP A 124 0.87 -8.49 -5.64
CA ASP A 124 1.00 -9.88 -5.13
C ASP A 124 0.91 -9.95 -3.60
N TYR A 125 1.26 -8.86 -2.90
CA TYR A 125 1.25 -8.78 -1.44
C TYR A 125 1.10 -7.32 -0.97
N ASN A 126 0.95 -7.14 0.35
CA ASN A 126 1.09 -5.86 1.03
C ASN A 126 1.99 -6.06 2.26
N GLY A 127 2.76 -5.04 2.64
CA GLY A 127 3.53 -5.10 3.89
C GLY A 127 2.61 -5.03 5.12
N TRP A 128 3.19 -5.32 6.27
CA TRP A 128 2.49 -5.47 7.55
C TRP A 128 2.70 -4.27 8.50
N TRP A 129 2.86 -3.08 7.93
CA TRP A 129 2.97 -1.80 8.64
C TRP A 129 1.67 -1.36 9.32
#